data_AF-A0A953MZT3-F1
#
_entry.id   AF-A0A953MZT3-F1
#
_cell.length_a   1.000
_cell.length_b   1.000
_cell.length_c   1.000
_cell.angle_alpha   90.00
_cell.angle_beta   90.00
_cell.angle_gamma   90.00
#
_symmetry.space_group_name_H-M   'P 1'
#
loop_
_entity.id
_entity.type
_entity.pdbx_description
1 polymer ?
#
loop_
_entity_poly.entity_id
_entity_poly.type
_entity_poly.pdbx_seq_one_letter_code
_entity_poly.pdbx_strand_id
1 'polypeptide(L)'
;MARKEDRTSVWKCGIEQAFHDGKIPFNKPISCHLYPIRVTKLKYHDALNYNLWNICSPACEFGAKLGVPVFRFLKESLTRVYGVDWYEELEVIYAEWLKREGA
;
A
#
# COMPACT_ATOMS: atom_id res chain seq x y z
N MET A 1 3.56 -14.03 12.20
CA MET A 1 4.14 -13.59 13.49
C MET A 1 4.11 -12.06 13.54
N ALA A 2 3.11 -11.49 14.20
CA ALA A 2 3.10 -10.08 14.53
C ALA A 2 3.57 -9.93 15.99
N ARG A 3 4.53 -9.04 16.25
CA ARG A 3 4.94 -8.71 17.63
C ARG A 3 4.12 -7.52 18.11
N LYS A 4 3.73 -7.59 19.38
CA LYS A 4 3.13 -6.48 20.11
C LYS A 4 4.29 -5.76 20.77
N GLU A 5 4.67 -4.59 20.28
CA GLU A 5 5.66 -3.76 20.96
C GLU A 5 5.33 -2.29 20.77
N ASP A 6 5.66 -1.52 21.82
CA ASP A 6 5.38 -0.10 22.04
C ASP A 6 3.98 0.16 22.62
N ARG A 7 3.83 1.21 23.45
CA ARG A 7 2.64 1.56 24.27
C ARG A 7 1.34 1.82 23.48
N THR A 8 1.30 1.44 22.22
CA THR A 8 0.20 1.53 21.27
C THR A 8 -0.25 0.11 20.93
N SER A 9 -1.55 -0.17 20.95
CA SER A 9 -2.13 -1.49 20.65
C SER A 9 -2.08 -1.84 19.15
N VAL A 10 -0.92 -1.68 18.51
CA VAL A 10 -0.69 -1.87 17.08
C VAL A 10 0.18 -3.10 16.85
N TRP A 11 -0.24 -3.96 15.93
CA TRP A 11 0.49 -5.16 15.55
C TRP A 11 1.36 -4.87 14.32
N LYS A 12 2.66 -5.17 14.41
CA LYS A 12 3.63 -4.96 13.33
C LYS A 12 4.06 -6.29 12.69
N CYS A 13 4.40 -6.29 11.41
CA CYS A 13 4.93 -7.46 10.72
C CYS A 13 6.36 -7.77 11.23
N GLY A 14 6.59 -8.99 11.72
CA GLY A 14 7.91 -9.37 12.26
C GLY A 14 9.04 -9.38 11.22
N ILE A 15 8.75 -9.72 9.95
CA ILE A 15 9.75 -9.74 8.87
C ILE A 15 10.16 -8.31 8.50
N GLU A 16 9.17 -7.42 8.36
CA GLU A 16 9.41 -6.01 8.07
C GLU A 16 10.20 -5.33 9.18
N GLN A 17 9.84 -5.59 10.44
CA GLN A 17 10.57 -5.06 11.58
C GLN A 17 12.01 -5.59 11.62
N ALA A 18 12.23 -6.89 11.37
CA ALA A 18 13.57 -7.47 11.35
C ALA A 18 14.44 -6.86 10.23
N PHE A 19 13.84 -6.51 9.08
CA PHE A 19 14.52 -5.79 8.01
C PHE A 19 14.88 -4.35 8.42
N HIS A 20 13.95 -3.61 9.01
CA HIS A 20 14.20 -2.25 9.51
C HIS A 20 15.25 -2.22 10.63
N ASP A 21 15.30 -3.27 11.46
CA ASP A 21 16.30 -3.46 12.50
C ASP A 21 17.69 -3.90 11.94
N GLY A 22 17.81 -4.12 10.63
CA GLY A 22 19.05 -4.59 9.99
C GLY A 22 19.41 -6.05 10.31
N LYS A 23 18.51 -6.83 10.90
CA LYS A 23 18.74 -8.23 11.32
C LYS A 23 18.68 -9.21 10.16
N ILE A 24 17.96 -8.86 9.10
CA ILE A 24 17.85 -9.65 7.86
C ILE A 24 18.06 -8.75 6.63
N PRO A 25 18.64 -9.27 5.54
CA PRO A 25 18.98 -8.46 4.37
C PRO A 25 17.80 -8.21 3.41
N PHE A 26 16.62 -8.78 3.68
CA PHE A 26 15.47 -8.69 2.79
C PHE A 26 14.22 -8.17 3.52
N ASN A 27 13.47 -7.30 2.85
CA ASN A 27 12.19 -6.81 3.34
C ASN A 27 11.06 -7.84 3.09
N LYS A 28 9.88 -7.62 3.68
CA LYS A 28 8.67 -8.41 3.46
C LYS A 28 8.40 -8.68 1.97
N PRO A 29 7.77 -9.82 1.63
CA PRO A 29 7.43 -10.16 0.26
C PRO A 29 6.57 -9.10 -0.43
N ILE A 30 6.76 -8.89 -1.74
CA ILE A 30 6.03 -7.88 -2.53
C ILE A 30 4.51 -8.06 -2.39
N SER A 31 4.01 -9.29 -2.41
CA SER A 31 2.58 -9.60 -2.27
C SER A 31 1.99 -9.18 -0.92
N CYS A 32 2.80 -9.18 0.14
CA CYS A 32 2.42 -8.69 1.46
C CYS A 32 2.55 -7.17 1.55
N HIS A 33 3.57 -6.59 0.89
CA HIS A 33 3.78 -5.15 0.87
C HIS A 33 2.68 -4.41 0.11
N LEU A 34 2.21 -4.95 -1.01
CA LEU A 34 1.18 -4.33 -1.84
C LEU A 34 -0.23 -4.45 -1.25
N TYR A 35 -0.46 -5.26 -0.22
CA TYR A 35 -1.81 -5.42 0.34
C TYR A 35 -2.33 -4.08 0.90
N PRO A 36 -3.53 -3.62 0.52
CA PRO A 36 -4.67 -4.39 -0.03
C PRO A 36 -4.76 -4.53 -1.56
N ILE A 37 -3.80 -4.03 -2.35
CA ILE A 37 -3.77 -4.22 -3.81
C ILE A 37 -3.29 -5.63 -4.16
N ARG A 38 -3.99 -6.27 -5.09
CA ARG A 38 -3.64 -7.55 -5.71
C ARG A 38 -3.38 -7.36 -7.19
N VAL A 39 -2.20 -7.79 -7.64
CA VAL A 39 -1.78 -7.68 -9.04
C VAL A 39 -2.24 -8.92 -9.80
N THR A 40 -2.98 -8.71 -10.88
CA THR A 40 -3.29 -9.75 -11.88
C THR A 40 -2.50 -9.45 -13.15
N LYS A 41 -1.65 -10.39 -13.57
CA LYS A 41 -0.85 -10.27 -14.79
C LYS A 41 -1.73 -10.53 -16.00
N LEU A 42 -1.91 -9.52 -16.85
CA LEU A 42 -2.59 -9.65 -18.14
C LEU A 42 -1.53 -9.70 -19.25
N LYS A 43 -1.95 -10.01 -20.48
CA LYS A 43 -1.03 -10.25 -21.62
C LYS A 43 -0.09 -9.08 -21.90
N TYR A 44 -0.53 -7.85 -21.66
CA TYR A 44 0.22 -6.63 -21.98
C TYR A 44 0.33 -5.65 -20.82
N HIS A 45 -0.34 -5.89 -19.70
CA HIS A 45 -0.44 -4.94 -18.59
C HIS A 45 -0.72 -5.66 -17.27
N ASP A 46 -0.51 -4.95 -16.18
CA ASP A 46 -0.86 -5.40 -14.83
C ASP A 46 -2.18 -4.75 -14.42
N ALA A 47 -3.16 -5.57 -14.00
CA ALA A 47 -4.36 -5.07 -13.35
C ALA A 47 -4.13 -4.99 -11.83
N LEU A 48 -4.19 -3.77 -11.29
CA LEU A 48 -4.09 -3.48 -9.87
C LEU A 48 -5.50 -3.47 -9.26
N ASN A 49 -5.85 -4.53 -8.53
CA ASN A 49 -7.19 -4.69 -7.96
C ASN A 49 -7.16 -4.47 -6.46
N TYR A 50 -8.02 -3.59 -5.95
CA TYR A 50 -8.23 -3.45 -4.52
C TYR A 50 -9.01 -4.66 -3.99
N ASN A 51 -8.44 -5.39 -3.04
CA ASN A 51 -9.08 -6.54 -2.42
C ASN A 51 -9.93 -6.10 -1.23
N LEU A 52 -11.25 -6.08 -1.43
CA LEU A 52 -12.22 -5.63 -0.42
C LEU A 52 -12.67 -6.80 0.46
N TRP A 53 -12.37 -6.72 1.75
CA TRP A 53 -12.79 -7.69 2.76
C TRP A 53 -13.62 -6.99 3.84
N ASN A 54 -14.69 -7.65 4.31
CA ASN A 54 -15.61 -7.10 5.31
C ASN A 54 -14.91 -6.77 6.64
N ILE A 55 -13.84 -7.51 6.98
CA ILE A 55 -13.05 -7.26 8.19
C ILE A 55 -12.26 -5.95 8.12
N CYS A 56 -12.08 -5.39 6.92
CA CYS A 56 -11.34 -4.16 6.69
C CYS A 56 -12.22 -2.91 6.81
N SER A 57 -13.54 -3.04 7.01
CA SER A 57 -14.46 -1.90 7.11
C SER A 57 -14.01 -0.82 8.10
N PRO A 58 -13.53 -1.15 9.32
CA PRO A 58 -13.04 -0.12 10.24
C PRO A 58 -11.83 0.67 9.71
N ALA A 59 -10.95 -0.01 8.95
CA ALA A 59 -9.80 0.65 8.32
C ALA A 59 -10.23 1.55 7.15
N CYS A 60 -11.25 1.15 6.39
CA CYS A 60 -11.83 1.96 5.32
C CYS A 60 -12.50 3.23 5.88
N GLU A 61 -13.25 3.12 6.97
CA GLU A 61 -13.86 4.28 7.65
C GLU A 61 -12.80 5.26 8.15
N PHE A 62 -11.71 4.75 8.73
CA PHE A 62 -10.60 5.59 9.17
C PHE A 62 -9.86 6.24 7.99
N GLY A 63 -9.61 5.49 6.91
CA GLY A 63 -9.03 6.01 5.68
C GLY A 63 -9.87 7.10 5.04
N ALA A 64 -11.20 6.94 5.04
CA ALA A 64 -12.14 7.95 4.54
C ALA A 64 -12.06 9.25 5.36
N LYS A 65 -11.92 9.17 6.69
CA LYS A 65 -11.71 10.35 7.55
C LYS A 65 -10.38 11.05 7.29
N LEU A 66 -9.34 10.30 6.96
CA LEU A 66 -8.02 10.86 6.62
C LEU A 66 -7.98 11.48 5.22
N GLY A 67 -8.90 11.10 4.32
CA GLY A 67 -8.92 11.59 2.94
C GLY A 67 -7.70 11.12 2.12
N VAL A 68 -7.04 10.03 2.53
CA VAL A 68 -5.85 9.51 1.86
C VAL A 68 -6.24 8.37 0.91
N PRO A 69 -5.99 8.51 -0.41
CA PRO A 69 -6.27 7.45 -1.37
C PRO A 69 -5.31 6.26 -1.17
N VAL A 70 -5.80 5.05 -1.50
CA VAL A 70 -5.08 3.80 -1.24
C VAL A 70 -3.70 3.75 -1.89
N PHE A 71 -3.54 4.29 -3.10
CA PHE A 71 -2.25 4.28 -3.79
C PHE A 71 -1.18 5.12 -3.07
N ARG A 72 -1.57 6.21 -2.39
CA ARG A 72 -0.66 7.02 -1.57
C ARG A 72 -0.27 6.33 -0.28
N PHE A 73 -1.20 5.62 0.35
CA PHE A 73 -0.89 4.76 1.50
C PHE A 73 0.14 3.68 1.13
N LEU A 74 0.09 3.19 -0.11
CA LEU A 74 0.98 2.16 -0.64
C LEU A 74 2.21 2.70 -1.38
N LYS A 75 2.56 3.99 -1.23
CA LYS A 75 3.66 4.64 -1.95
C LYS A 75 4.95 3.82 -1.96
N GLU A 76 5.47 3.45 -0.79
CA GLU A 76 6.71 2.69 -0.68
C GLU A 76 6.64 1.35 -1.43
N SER A 77 5.51 0.66 -1.31
CA SER A 77 5.29 -0.65 -1.94
C SER A 77 5.18 -0.56 -3.46
N LEU A 78 4.50 0.47 -3.98
CA LEU A 78 4.33 0.70 -5.41
C LEU A 78 5.63 1.18 -6.05
N THR A 79 6.33 2.12 -5.41
CA THR A 79 7.65 2.57 -5.85
C THR A 79 8.66 1.43 -5.89
N ARG A 80 8.61 0.48 -4.94
CA ARG A 80 9.48 -0.70 -4.94
C ARG A 80 9.24 -1.63 -6.14
N VAL A 81 8.00 -1.70 -6.65
CA VAL A 81 7.61 -2.66 -7.70
C VAL A 81 7.67 -2.05 -9.09
N TYR A 82 7.18 -0.82 -9.24
CA TYR A 82 7.03 -0.15 -10.53
C TYR A 82 8.04 0.99 -10.76
N GLY A 83 8.77 1.41 -9.71
CA GLY A 83 9.74 2.49 -9.79
C GLY A 83 9.17 3.85 -9.36
N VAL A 84 10.08 4.81 -9.21
CA VAL A 84 9.76 6.19 -8.80
C VAL A 84 9.02 6.90 -9.94
N ASP A 85 9.55 6.83 -11.15
CA ASP A 85 8.98 7.50 -12.33
C ASP A 85 7.51 7.11 -12.55
N TRP A 86 7.20 5.82 -12.45
CA TRP A 86 5.82 5.31 -12.56
C TRP A 86 4.89 5.87 -11.48
N TYR A 87 5.38 6.00 -10.25
CA TYR A 87 4.59 6.56 -9.14
C TYR A 87 4.34 8.06 -9.33
N GLU A 88 5.32 8.79 -9.85
CA GLU A 88 5.18 10.22 -10.16
C GLU A 88 4.18 10.46 -11.29
N GLU A 89 4.22 9.64 -12.35
CA GLU A 89 3.19 9.65 -13.39
C GLU A 89 1.78 9.42 -12.82
N LEU A 90 1.63 8.47 -11.89
CA LEU A 90 0.36 8.20 -11.23
C LEU A 90 -0.15 9.41 -10.42
N GLU A 91 0.73 10.13 -9.72
CA GLU A 91 0.35 11.36 -8.99
C GLU A 91 -0.11 12.46 -9.94
N VAL A 92 0.53 12.62 -11.10
CA VAL A 92 0.11 13.58 -12.14
C VAL A 92 -1.28 13.22 -12.68
N ILE A 93 -1.51 11.93 -13.00
CA ILE A 93 -2.81 11.44 -13.46
C ILE A 93 -3.89 11.68 -12.40
N TYR A 94 -3.58 11.41 -11.13
CA TYR A 94 -4.52 11.62 -10.03
C TYR A 94 -4.86 13.10 -9.84
N ALA A 95 -3.87 14.01 -9.94
CA ALA A 95 -4.11 15.45 -9.86
C ALA A 95 -5.02 15.94 -10.99
N GLU A 96 -4.87 15.39 -12.19
CA GLU A 96 -5.74 15.71 -13.33
C GLU A 96 -7.14 15.09 -13.18
N TRP A 97 -7.25 13.88 -12.64
CA TRP A 97 -8.52 13.23 -12.32
C TRP A 97 -9.35 14.06 -11.32
N LEU A 98 -8.71 14.58 -10.27
CA LEU A 98 -9.38 15.45 -9.29
C LEU A 98 -9.98 16.72 -9.91
N LYS A 99 -9.30 17.34 -10.88
CA LYS A 99 -9.82 18.52 -11.59
C LYS A 99 -11.07 18.20 -12.41
N ARG A 100 -11.18 16.97 -12.93
CA ARG A 100 -12.27 16.53 -13.81
C ARG A 100 -13.50 16.08 -13.03
N GLU A 101 -13.29 15.34 -11.94
CA GLU A 101 -14.40 14.81 -11.14
C GLU A 101 -14.93 15.78 -10.09
N GLY A 102 -14.32 16.97 -9.95
CA GLY A 102 -14.83 18.03 -9.07
C GLY A 102 -14.86 17.57 -7.62
N ALA A 103 -13.67 17.37 -7.04
CA ALA A 103 -13.52 17.11 -5.61
C ALA A 103 -13.68 18.40 -4.79
#